data_AF-A0A1V6FAR1-F1
#
_entry.id   AF-A0A1V6FAR1-F1
#
_cell.length_a   1.000
_cell.length_b   1.000
_cell.length_c   1.000
_cell.angle_alpha   90.00
_cell.angle_beta   90.00
_cell.angle_gamma   90.00
#
_symmetry.space_group_name_H-M   'P 1'
#
loop_
_entity.id
_entity.type
_entity.pdbx_description
1 polymer ?
#
loop_
_entity_poly.entity_id
_entity_poly.type
_entity_poly.pdbx_seq_one_letter_code
_entity_poly.pdbx_strand_id
1 'polypeptide(L)'
;MAEKRLLDADKILKKKFKAKSGGYDALEVDEFFDLVRNDYESMLEIEKELELLRLKNETQQAKIVNLEAQYIQYKKKVEELERLISKGGTAMENLRKIDKYERQLWKMGIDPSKLK
;
A
#
# COMPACT_ATOMS: atom_id res chain seq x y z
N MET A 1 -19.08 12.31 -10.37
CA MET A 1 -19.32 13.72 -10.74
C MET A 1 -19.83 14.41 -9.48
N ALA A 2 -19.04 15.27 -8.86
CA ALA A 2 -19.49 15.99 -7.66
C ALA A 2 -20.56 16.99 -8.09
N GLU A 3 -21.79 16.81 -7.63
CA GLU A 3 -22.84 17.81 -7.83
C GLU A 3 -22.40 19.13 -7.22
N LYS A 4 -22.56 20.21 -7.98
CA LYS A 4 -22.15 21.55 -7.56
C LYS A 4 -23.02 21.98 -6.37
N ARG A 5 -22.43 22.09 -5.17
CA ARG A 5 -23.12 22.67 -4.00
C ARG A 5 -23.60 24.08 -4.33
N LEU A 6 -24.91 24.28 -4.23
CA LEU A 6 -25.56 25.57 -4.45
C LEU A 6 -25.56 26.43 -3.18
N LEU A 7 -25.67 25.77 -2.02
CA LEU A 7 -25.74 26.40 -0.71
C LEU A 7 -24.58 25.95 0.19
N ASP A 8 -24.21 26.82 1.11
CA ASP A 8 -23.28 26.57 2.21
C ASP A 8 -23.88 27.16 3.50
N ALA A 9 -23.34 26.76 4.67
CA ALA A 9 -23.85 27.18 5.97
C ALA A 9 -23.93 28.72 6.11
N ASP A 10 -22.96 29.44 5.53
CA ASP A 10 -22.90 30.90 5.56
C ASP A 10 -24.00 31.55 4.70
N LYS A 11 -24.27 31.02 3.52
CA LYS A 11 -25.39 31.45 2.66
C LYS A 11 -26.74 31.18 3.31
N ILE A 12 -26.88 30.07 4.03
CA ILE A 12 -28.11 29.73 4.77
C ILE A 12 -28.32 30.78 5.87
N LEU A 13 -27.30 31.04 6.69
CA LEU A 13 -27.36 32.03 7.77
C LEU A 13 -27.68 33.46 7.27
N LYS A 14 -27.08 33.87 6.15
CA LYS A 14 -27.24 35.23 5.60
C LYS A 14 -28.50 35.39 4.75
N LYS A 15 -29.29 34.33 4.56
CA LYS A 15 -30.45 34.37 3.67
C LYS A 15 -31.56 35.24 4.28
N LYS A 16 -31.90 36.32 3.58
CA LYS A 16 -33.07 37.15 3.92
C LYS A 16 -34.27 36.76 3.07
N PHE A 17 -35.37 36.41 3.70
CA PHE A 17 -36.64 36.12 3.05
C PHE A 17 -37.49 37.39 2.93
N LYS A 18 -38.30 37.47 1.87
CA LYS A 18 -39.30 38.54 1.73
C LYS A 18 -40.58 38.10 2.43
N ALA A 19 -41.04 38.85 3.42
CA ALA A 19 -42.31 38.59 4.07
C ALA A 19 -43.47 38.77 3.09
N LYS A 20 -44.43 37.84 3.10
CA LYS A 20 -45.67 37.89 2.32
C LYS A 20 -46.83 37.60 3.26
N SER A 21 -47.97 38.26 3.04
CA SER A 21 -49.19 38.01 3.82
C SER A 21 -49.60 36.53 3.70
N GLY A 22 -49.78 35.86 4.85
CA GLY A 22 -50.06 34.42 4.90
C GLY A 22 -48.84 33.51 4.69
N GLY A 23 -47.62 34.04 4.83
CA GLY A 23 -46.38 33.26 4.81
C GLY A 23 -46.11 32.50 6.11
N TYR A 24 -45.04 31.72 6.12
CA TYR A 24 -44.54 31.01 7.30
C TYR A 24 -44.12 31.98 8.42
N ASP A 25 -44.18 31.51 9.67
CA ASP A 25 -43.66 32.23 10.82
C ASP A 25 -42.13 32.38 10.68
N ALA A 26 -41.62 33.60 10.84
CA ALA A 26 -40.20 33.88 10.71
C ALA A 26 -39.37 33.17 11.78
N LEU A 27 -39.89 33.04 13.01
CA LEU A 27 -39.16 32.40 14.12
C LEU A 27 -39.04 30.89 13.89
N GLU A 28 -40.13 30.24 13.48
CA GLU A 28 -40.12 28.80 13.17
C GLU A 28 -39.17 28.49 12.00
N VAL A 29 -39.15 29.37 10.99
CA VAL A 29 -38.24 29.25 9.84
C VAL A 29 -36.79 29.42 10.26
N ASP A 30 -36.47 30.39 11.11
CA ASP A 30 -35.11 30.60 11.62
C ASP A 30 -34.63 29.40 12.46
N GLU A 31 -35.46 28.91 13.39
CA GLU A 31 -35.15 27.71 14.20
C GLU A 31 -34.89 26.48 13.32
N PHE A 32 -35.68 26.30 12.27
CA PHE A 32 -35.45 25.21 11.31
C PHE A 32 -34.14 25.39 10.53
N PHE A 33 -33.84 26.62 10.07
CA PHE A 33 -32.60 26.88 9.34
C PHE A 33 -31.35 26.78 10.21
N ASP A 34 -31.45 26.99 11.53
CA ASP A 34 -30.35 26.69 12.46
C ASP A 34 -30.01 25.19 12.45
N LEU A 35 -31.02 24.31 12.45
CA LEU A 35 -30.80 22.86 12.32
C LEU A 35 -30.17 22.51 10.96
N VAL A 36 -30.74 23.03 9.87
CA VAL A 36 -30.19 22.79 8.52
C VAL A 36 -28.75 23.27 8.41
N ARG A 37 -28.43 24.42 9.02
CA ARG A 37 -27.08 24.95 9.04
C ARG A 37 -26.12 24.01 9.79
N ASN A 38 -26.51 23.52 10.96
CA ASN A 38 -25.69 22.57 11.74
C ASN A 38 -25.40 21.29 10.95
N ASP A 39 -26.38 20.78 10.22
CA ASP A 39 -26.20 19.62 9.34
C ASP A 39 -25.19 19.91 8.22
N TYR A 40 -25.25 21.10 7.62
CA TYR A 40 -24.31 21.52 6.57
C TYR A 40 -22.88 21.68 7.12
N GLU A 41 -22.71 22.21 8.33
CA GLU A 41 -21.42 22.30 9.00
C GLU A 41 -20.87 20.89 9.28
N SER A 42 -21.69 19.98 9.80
CA SER A 42 -21.32 18.58 10.04
C SER A 42 -20.93 17.85 8.75
N MET A 43 -21.68 18.03 7.66
CA MET A 43 -21.35 17.48 6.35
C MET A 43 -20.02 18.01 5.82
N LEU A 44 -19.70 19.29 6.06
CA LEU A 44 -18.43 19.88 5.64
C LEU A 44 -17.25 19.27 6.42
N GLU A 45 -17.42 18.98 7.71
CA GLU A 45 -16.41 18.29 8.51
C GLU A 45 -16.15 16.87 8.01
N ILE A 46 -17.22 16.12 7.72
CA ILE A 46 -17.12 14.77 7.16
C ILE A 46 -16.40 14.79 5.80
N GLU A 47 -16.67 15.77 4.94
CA GLU A 47 -15.96 15.89 3.66
C GLU A 47 -14.46 16.15 3.84
N LYS A 48 -14.08 17.01 4.78
CA LYS A 48 -12.66 17.25 5.12
C LYS A 48 -11.99 15.97 5.62
N GLU A 49 -12.67 15.23 6.49
CA GLU A 49 -12.16 13.95 6.97
C GLU A 49 -12.00 12.94 5.83
N LEU A 50 -12.97 12.87 4.94
CA LEU A 50 -12.96 11.97 3.78
C LEU A 50 -11.81 12.32 2.83
N GLU A 51 -11.53 13.60 2.61
CA GLU A 51 -10.38 14.06 1.83
C GLU A 51 -9.05 13.70 2.51
N LEU A 52 -8.93 13.88 3.82
CA LEU A 52 -7.76 13.45 4.58
C LEU A 52 -7.55 11.93 4.51
N LEU A 53 -8.63 11.14 4.60
CA LEU A 53 -8.58 9.69 4.48
C LEU A 53 -8.16 9.25 3.07
N ARG A 54 -8.66 9.92 2.02
CA ARG A 54 -8.22 9.69 0.64
C ARG A 54 -6.72 9.92 0.49
N LEU A 55 -6.22 11.05 0.97
CA LEU A 55 -4.78 11.38 0.90
C LEU A 55 -3.92 10.36 1.66
N LYS A 56 -4.37 9.92 2.85
CA LYS A 56 -3.70 8.86 3.62
C LYS A 56 -3.67 7.55 2.85
N ASN A 57 -4.77 7.16 2.23
CA ASN A 57 -4.87 5.94 1.45
C ASN A 57 -3.94 5.97 0.23
N GLU A 58 -3.93 7.07 -0.53
CA GLU A 58 -2.99 7.26 -1.64
C GLU A 58 -1.52 7.14 -1.20
N THR A 59 -1.19 7.75 -0.06
CA THR A 59 0.16 7.66 0.52
C THR A 59 0.50 6.23 0.94
N GLN A 60 -0.44 5.49 1.54
CA GLN A 60 -0.25 4.10 1.93
C GLN A 60 -0.10 3.20 0.71
N GLN A 61 -0.91 3.40 -0.32
CA GLN A 61 -0.82 2.65 -1.57
C GLN A 61 0.55 2.84 -2.23
N ALA A 62 1.07 4.07 -2.25
CA ALA A 62 2.43 4.32 -2.75
C ALA A 62 3.51 3.59 -1.95
N LYS A 63 3.37 3.52 -0.62
CA LYS A 63 4.28 2.74 0.24
C LYS A 63 4.20 1.25 -0.03
N ILE A 64 3.00 0.70 -0.22
CA ILE A 64 2.80 -0.71 -0.56
C ILE A 64 3.53 -1.05 -1.87
N VAL A 65 3.31 -0.27 -2.92
CA VAL A 65 3.97 -0.47 -4.23
C VAL A 65 5.50 -0.46 -4.09
N ASN A 66 6.04 0.47 -3.28
CA ASN A 66 7.49 0.53 -3.04
C ASN A 66 8.01 -0.71 -2.29
N LEU A 67 7.31 -1.13 -1.23
CA LEU A 67 7.66 -2.33 -0.46
C LEU A 67 7.56 -3.61 -1.30
N GLU A 68 6.55 -3.73 -2.17
CA GLU A 68 6.42 -4.85 -3.10
C GLU A 68 7.59 -4.89 -4.08
N ALA A 69 8.00 -3.74 -4.63
CA ALA A 69 9.16 -3.66 -5.51
C ALA A 69 10.45 -4.09 -4.80
N GLN A 70 10.66 -3.64 -3.56
CA GLN A 70 11.80 -4.06 -2.73
C GLN A 70 11.74 -5.56 -2.43
N TYR A 71 10.57 -6.08 -2.05
CA TYR A 71 10.39 -7.50 -1.78
C TYR A 71 10.75 -8.36 -2.99
N ILE A 72 10.32 -7.98 -4.20
CA ILE A 72 10.69 -8.70 -5.43
C ILE A 72 12.20 -8.67 -5.65
N GLN A 73 12.87 -7.55 -5.41
CA GLN A 73 14.32 -7.45 -5.55
C GLN A 73 15.05 -8.35 -4.53
N TYR A 74 14.64 -8.31 -3.26
CA TYR A 74 15.23 -9.16 -2.23
C TYR A 74 14.97 -10.63 -2.47
N LYS A 75 13.76 -11.01 -2.89
CA LYS A 75 13.41 -12.39 -3.22
C LYS A 75 14.32 -12.94 -4.33
N LYS A 76 14.53 -12.19 -5.42
CA LYS A 76 15.48 -12.58 -6.48
C LYS A 76 16.91 -12.75 -5.96
N LYS A 77 17.35 -11.87 -5.06
CA LYS A 77 18.69 -11.94 -4.47
C LYS A 77 18.85 -13.18 -3.58
N VAL A 78 17.82 -13.52 -2.80
CA VAL A 78 17.81 -14.74 -1.99
C VAL A 78 17.82 -15.99 -2.88
N GLU A 79 16.98 -16.05 -3.91
CA GLU A 79 16.95 -17.17 -4.86
C GLU A 79 18.31 -17.39 -5.55
N GLU A 80 19.00 -16.31 -5.95
CA GLU A 80 20.34 -16.43 -6.53
C GLU A 80 21.37 -16.91 -5.50
N LEU A 81 21.31 -16.43 -4.26
CA LEU A 81 22.17 -16.91 -3.18
C LEU A 81 21.94 -18.39 -2.87
N GLU A 82 20.68 -18.84 -2.81
CA GLU A 82 20.32 -20.26 -2.64
C GLU A 82 20.84 -21.11 -3.81
N ARG A 83 20.76 -20.60 -5.04
CA ARG A 83 21.34 -21.27 -6.21
C ARG A 83 22.86 -21.37 -6.12
N LEU A 84 23.54 -20.32 -5.67
CA LEU A 84 24.99 -20.30 -5.48
C LEU A 84 25.43 -21.25 -4.35
N ILE A 85 24.70 -21.28 -3.23
CA ILE A 85 24.92 -22.23 -2.14
C ILE A 85 24.72 -23.66 -2.63
N SER A 86 23.65 -23.93 -3.38
CA SER A 86 23.41 -25.27 -3.95
C SER A 86 24.53 -25.69 -4.89
N LYS A 87 25.01 -24.79 -5.76
CA LYS A 87 26.17 -25.04 -6.63
C LYS A 87 27.47 -25.23 -5.85
N GLY A 88 27.72 -24.42 -4.82
CA GLY A 88 28.91 -24.49 -3.96
C GLY A 88 28.95 -25.75 -3.09
N GLY A 89 27.79 -26.17 -2.56
CA GLY A 89 27.62 -27.44 -1.85
C GLY A 89 27.88 -28.62 -2.77
N THR A 90 27.28 -28.62 -3.97
CA THR A 90 27.51 -29.68 -4.96
C THR A 90 28.97 -29.72 -5.43
N ALA A 91 29.61 -28.57 -5.65
CA ALA A 91 31.01 -28.48 -6.07
C ALA A 91 31.96 -29.02 -4.98
N MET A 92 31.77 -28.62 -3.72
CA MET A 92 32.60 -29.09 -2.60
C MET A 92 32.37 -30.58 -2.30
N GLU A 93 31.12 -31.05 -2.40
CA GLU A 93 30.79 -32.47 -2.28
C GLU A 93 31.38 -33.31 -3.42
N ASN A 94 31.35 -32.80 -4.65
CA ASN A 94 31.96 -33.45 -5.80
C ASN A 94 33.48 -33.53 -5.64
N LEU A 95 34.15 -32.47 -5.17
CA LEU A 95 35.59 -32.50 -4.87
C LEU A 95 35.93 -33.54 -3.79
N ARG A 96 35.13 -33.64 -2.72
CA ARG A 96 35.32 -34.68 -1.69
C ARG A 96 35.13 -36.09 -2.23
N LYS A 97 34.17 -36.30 -3.13
CA LYS A 97 33.95 -37.60 -3.80
C LYS A 97 35.13 -37.96 -4.72
N ILE A 98 35.64 -36.99 -5.48
CA ILE A 98 36.82 -37.17 -6.33
C ILE A 98 38.03 -37.58 -5.48
N ASP A 99 38.36 -36.86 -4.41
CA ASP A 99 39.47 -37.22 -3.50
C ASP A 99 39.32 -38.64 -2.93
N LYS A 100 38.09 -39.04 -2.57
CA LYS A 100 37.83 -40.41 -2.09
C LYS A 100 38.08 -41.47 -3.16
N TYR A 101 37.65 -41.24 -4.40
CA TYR A 101 37.87 -42.16 -5.50
C TYR A 101 39.34 -42.24 -5.90
N GLU A 102 40.05 -41.10 -5.94
CA GLU A 102 41.50 -41.06 -6.20
C GLU A 102 42.27 -41.87 -5.16
N ARG A 103 41.96 -41.72 -3.87
CA ARG A 103 42.56 -42.54 -2.80
C ARG A 103 42.29 -44.04 -2.97
N GLN A 104 41.11 -44.42 -3.47
CA GLN A 104 40.78 -45.82 -3.72
C GLN A 104 41.56 -46.39 -4.90
N LEU A 105 41.70 -45.62 -5.98
CA LEU A 105 42.51 -45.99 -7.14
C LEU A 105 43.99 -46.17 -6.75
N TRP A 106 44.54 -45.24 -5.95
CA TRP A 106 45.89 -45.36 -5.40
C TRP A 106 46.07 -46.64 -4.57
N LYS A 107 45.08 -47.00 -3.74
CA LYS A 107 45.08 -48.25 -2.97
C LYS A 107 45.04 -49.50 -3.86
N MET A 108 44.42 -49.40 -5.03
CA MET A 108 44.39 -50.47 -6.04
C MET A 108 45.65 -50.48 -6.92
N GLY A 109 46.62 -49.59 -6.68
CA GLY A 109 47.86 -49.49 -7.45
C GLY A 109 47.68 -48.79 -8.81
N ILE A 110 46.52 -48.16 -9.04
CA ILE A 110 46.22 -47.42 -10.26
C ILE A 110 46.48 -45.94 -9.99
N ASP A 111 47.42 -45.36 -10.74
CA ASP A 111 47.73 -43.93 -10.68
C ASP A 111 46.63 -43.11 -11.38
N PRO A 112 45.80 -42.35 -10.63
CA PRO A 112 44.69 -41.60 -11.20
C PRO A 112 45.15 -40.53 -12.19
N SER A 113 46.36 -40.00 -12.05
CA SER A 113 46.91 -38.96 -12.93
C SER A 113 47.28 -39.47 -14.32
N LYS A 114 47.23 -40.79 -14.54
CA LYS A 114 47.52 -41.42 -15.82
C LYS A 114 46.28 -41.93 -16.56
N LEU A 115 45.10 -41.78 -15.95
CA LEU A 115 43.82 -42.07 -16.61
C LEU A 115 43.48 -40.89 -17.54
N LYS A 116 43.37 -41.16 -18.85
CA LYS A 116 42.92 -40.19 -19.86
C LYS A 116 41.41 -40.27 -20.05
#